data_AF-A0A4V2A138-F1
#
_entry.id   AF-A0A4V2A138-F1
#
_cell.length_a   1.000
_cell.length_b   1.000
_cell.length_c   1.000
_cell.angle_alpha   90.00
_cell.angle_beta   90.00
_cell.angle_gamma   90.00
#
_symmetry.space_group_name_H-M   'P 1'
#
loop_
_entity.id
_entity.type
_entity.pdbx_description
1 polymer ?
#
loop_
_entity_poly.entity_id
_entity_poly.type
_entity_poly.pdbx_seq_one_letter_code
_entity_poly.pdbx_strand_id
1 'polypeptide(L)'
;MTLLQDCHTILRSLPPNSPLYFDSALQVKLTPHSPAFAAWAVALSEDGTIQVMDASEQWHPFAAGDRNASLLLGSLYQRLRMLQAHHRKTG
;
A
#
# COMPACT_ATOMS: atom_id res chain seq x y z
N MET A 1 -17.37 -5.24 -4.44
CA MET A 1 -16.31 -4.36 -3.90
C MET A 1 -14.98 -4.83 -4.44
N THR A 2 -14.15 -3.92 -4.94
CA THR A 2 -12.81 -4.24 -5.45
C THR A 2 -11.80 -3.94 -4.36
N LEU A 3 -10.72 -4.74 -4.27
CA LEU A 3 -9.65 -4.54 -3.26
C LEU A 3 -9.09 -3.11 -3.25
N LEU A 4 -9.13 -2.43 -4.40
CA LEU A 4 -8.67 -1.04 -4.55
C LEU A 4 -9.53 -0.08 -3.74
N GLN A 5 -10.85 -0.25 -3.81
CA GLN A 5 -11.78 0.60 -3.07
C GLN A 5 -11.71 0.36 -1.56
N ASP A 6 -11.38 -0.87 -1.14
CA ASP A 6 -11.15 -1.19 0.26
C ASP A 6 -9.86 -0.55 0.77
N CYS A 7 -8.77 -0.59 -0.01
CA CYS A 7 -7.55 0.14 0.30
C CYS A 7 -7.79 1.64 0.43
N HIS A 8 -8.53 2.25 -0.51
CA HIS A 8 -8.93 3.67 -0.41
C HIS A 8 -9.72 3.96 0.87
N THR A 9 -10.68 3.09 1.21
CA THR A 9 -11.49 3.26 2.41
C THR A 9 -10.64 3.25 3.68
N ILE A 10 -9.69 2.32 3.77
CA ILE A 10 -8.78 2.25 4.91
C ILE A 10 -7.89 3.50 4.97
N LEU A 11 -7.26 3.88 3.84
CA LEU A 11 -6.37 5.04 3.80
C LEU A 11 -7.10 6.36 4.10
N ARG A 12 -8.34 6.53 3.65
CA ARG A 12 -9.17 7.72 3.99
C ARG A 12 -9.59 7.77 5.46
N SER A 13 -9.58 6.65 6.15
CA SER A 13 -9.85 6.62 7.60
C SER A 13 -8.65 7.06 8.44
N LEU A 14 -7.47 7.20 7.83
CA LEU A 14 -6.27 7.75 8.46
C LEU A 14 -6.33 9.28 8.44
N PRO A 15 -5.59 9.97 9.34
CA PRO A 15 -5.49 11.41 9.30
C PRO A 15 -4.97 11.90 7.93
N PRO A 16 -5.47 13.02 7.42
CA PRO A 16 -5.02 13.58 6.14
C PRO A 16 -3.51 13.82 6.16
N ASN A 17 -2.85 13.62 5.01
CA ASN A 17 -1.39 13.75 4.83
C ASN A 17 -0.54 12.88 5.76
N SER A 18 -1.09 11.78 6.28
CA SER A 18 -0.33 10.83 7.09
C SER A 18 0.09 9.61 6.25
N PRO A 19 1.32 9.58 5.72
CA PRO A 19 1.87 8.37 5.13
C PRO A 19 1.95 7.28 6.19
N LEU A 20 1.56 6.06 5.80
CA LEU A 20 1.65 4.90 6.64
C LEU A 20 2.92 4.14 6.29
N TYR A 21 3.88 4.16 7.23
CA TYR A 21 5.14 3.45 7.10
C TYR A 21 4.98 2.00 7.57
N PHE A 22 5.66 1.09 6.88
CA PHE A 22 5.71 -0.31 7.27
C PHE A 22 7.02 -0.61 8.00
N ASP A 23 6.96 -1.42 9.06
CA ASP A 23 8.16 -1.88 9.78
C ASP A 23 9.13 -2.69 8.88
N SER A 24 8.60 -3.29 7.83
CA SER A 24 9.38 -3.99 6.81
C SER A 24 8.75 -3.77 5.45
N ALA A 25 9.56 -3.75 4.39
CA ALA A 25 9.04 -3.60 3.04
C ALA A 25 7.95 -4.64 2.73
N LEU A 26 6.85 -4.19 2.16
CA LEU A 26 5.91 -5.04 1.45
C LEU A 26 6.58 -5.52 0.16
N GLN A 27 7.10 -6.74 0.20
CA GLN A 27 7.82 -7.32 -0.92
C GLN A 27 6.93 -8.28 -1.69
N VAL A 28 6.81 -8.05 -3.00
CA VAL A 28 6.11 -8.95 -3.90
C VAL A 28 7.04 -9.30 -5.04
N LYS A 29 7.43 -10.57 -5.08
CA LYS A 29 8.24 -11.12 -6.16
C LYS A 29 7.32 -11.72 -7.21
N LEU A 30 7.30 -11.11 -8.38
CA LEU A 30 6.38 -11.45 -9.46
C LEU A 30 6.89 -12.62 -10.30
N THR A 31 8.19 -12.60 -10.60
CA THR A 31 8.88 -13.71 -11.28
C THR A 31 10.24 -13.98 -10.61
N PRO A 32 10.83 -15.17 -10.80
CA PRO A 32 12.15 -15.48 -10.24
C PRO A 32 13.26 -14.52 -10.66
N HIS A 33 13.15 -13.96 -11.87
CA HIS A 33 14.18 -13.16 -12.55
C HIS A 33 13.94 -11.65 -12.51
N SER A 34 12.77 -11.20 -12.07
CA SER A 34 12.49 -9.78 -11.86
C SER A 34 12.91 -9.35 -10.44
N PRO A 35 13.42 -8.13 -10.25
CA PRO A 35 13.54 -7.55 -8.92
C PRO A 35 12.16 -7.56 -8.24
N ALA A 36 12.14 -7.83 -6.93
CA ALA A 36 10.91 -7.77 -6.17
C ALA A 36 10.43 -6.32 -6.11
N PHE A 37 9.13 -6.10 -6.28
CA PHE A 37 8.52 -4.84 -5.87
C PHE A 37 8.68 -4.74 -4.35
N ALA A 38 9.09 -3.57 -3.86
CA ALA A 38 9.24 -3.30 -2.43
C ALA A 38 8.61 -1.94 -2.12
N ALA A 39 7.52 -1.94 -1.35
CA ALA A 39 6.93 -0.71 -0.80
C ALA A 39 7.24 -0.59 0.69
N TRP A 40 7.77 0.55 1.11
CA TRP A 40 8.11 0.86 2.49
C TRP A 40 7.08 1.74 3.18
N ALA A 41 6.28 2.46 2.41
CA ALA A 41 5.15 3.22 2.91
C ALA A 41 4.04 3.29 1.87
N VAL A 42 2.85 3.68 2.32
CA VAL A 42 1.68 3.95 1.48
C VAL A 42 0.99 5.23 1.94
N ALA A 43 0.53 6.03 0.99
CA ALA A 43 -0.22 7.24 1.26
C ALA A 43 -1.32 7.44 0.22
N LEU A 44 -2.27 8.32 0.53
CA LEU A 44 -3.19 8.87 -0.45
C LEU A 44 -2.68 10.24 -0.87
N SER A 45 -2.53 10.50 -2.16
CA SER A 45 -2.28 11.85 -2.67
C SER A 45 -3.54 12.72 -2.59
N GLU A 46 -3.34 14.02 -2.80
CA GLU A 46 -4.43 15.03 -2.78
C GLU A 46 -5.51 14.75 -3.83
N ASP A 47 -5.15 14.20 -4.99
CA ASP A 47 -6.07 13.77 -6.04
C ASP A 47 -6.80 12.45 -5.72
N GLY A 48 -6.49 11.84 -4.58
CA GLY A 48 -7.05 10.58 -4.13
C GLY A 48 -6.37 9.35 -4.73
N THR A 49 -5.25 9.47 -5.43
CA THR A 49 -4.47 8.32 -5.93
C THR A 49 -3.71 7.64 -4.78
N ILE A 50 -3.61 6.30 -4.81
CA ILE A 50 -2.75 5.59 -3.86
C ILE A 50 -1.31 5.74 -4.33
N GLN A 51 -0.43 6.19 -3.44
CA GLN A 51 1.01 6.24 -3.68
C GLN A 51 1.73 5.27 -2.76
N VAL A 52 2.80 4.68 -3.27
CA VAL A 52 3.69 3.78 -2.54
C VAL A 52 5.11 4.34 -2.55
N MET A 53 5.83 4.20 -1.44
CA MET A 53 7.20 4.66 -1.32
C MET A 53 8.16 3.50 -1.56
N ASP A 54 9.16 3.69 -2.42
CA ASP A 54 10.22 2.71 -2.66
C ASP A 54 11.36 2.78 -1.62
N ALA A 55 12.40 1.98 -1.81
CA ALA A 55 13.57 1.93 -0.91
C ALA A 55 14.46 3.19 -0.98
N SER A 56 14.29 4.02 -2.00
CA SER A 56 15.00 5.29 -2.18
C SER A 56 14.19 6.48 -1.67
N GLU A 57 13.13 6.21 -0.89
CA GLU A 57 12.19 7.21 -0.37
C GLU A 57 11.43 7.98 -1.45
N GLN A 58 11.35 7.43 -2.66
CA GLN A 58 10.60 8.03 -3.77
C GLN A 58 9.16 7.53 -3.78
N TRP A 59 8.21 8.45 -3.98
CA TRP A 59 6.78 8.17 -4.06
C TRP A 59 6.36 7.91 -5.50
N HIS A 60 5.65 6.81 -5.70
CA HIS A 60 5.17 6.37 -7.01
C HIS A 60 3.66 6.12 -6.98
N PRO A 61 2.92 6.53 -8.02
CA PRO A 61 1.51 6.20 -8.13
C PRO A 61 1.32 4.69 -8.27
N PHE A 62 0.36 4.14 -7.54
CA PHE A 62 -0.04 2.75 -7.68
C PHE A 62 -0.84 2.57 -8.97
N ALA A 63 -0.16 2.13 -10.03
CA ALA A 63 -0.81 1.90 -11.32
C ALA A 63 -1.51 0.53 -11.35
N ALA A 64 -2.85 0.54 -11.29
CA ALA A 64 -3.68 -0.66 -11.40
C ALA A 64 -3.62 -1.36 -12.78
N GLY A 65 -3.04 -0.70 -13.78
CA GLY A 65 -2.89 -1.22 -15.15
C GLY A 65 -1.67 -2.12 -15.35
N ASP A 66 -0.79 -2.24 -14.35
CA ASP A 66 0.31 -3.20 -14.41
C ASP A 66 -0.25 -4.63 -14.32
N ARG A 67 0.30 -5.56 -15.11
CA ARG A 67 -0.11 -6.97 -15.19
C ARG A 67 -0.11 -7.66 -13.82
N ASN A 68 0.58 -7.06 -12.85
CA ASN A 68 0.83 -7.57 -11.52
C ASN A 68 0.14 -6.79 -10.39
N ALA A 69 -0.63 -5.75 -10.74
CA ALA A 69 -1.26 -4.86 -9.77
C ALA A 69 -2.17 -5.61 -8.78
N SER A 70 -2.83 -6.69 -9.21
CA SER A 70 -3.73 -7.46 -8.34
C SER A 70 -3.01 -8.14 -7.18
N LEU A 71 -1.79 -8.65 -7.37
CA LEU A 71 -0.99 -9.28 -6.31
C LEU A 71 -0.52 -8.24 -5.30
N LEU A 72 0.01 -7.13 -5.81
CA LEU A 72 0.44 -6.00 -4.99
C LEU A 72 -0.71 -5.45 -4.15
N LEU A 73 -1.88 -5.29 -4.77
CA LEU A 73 -3.06 -4.77 -4.12
C LEU A 73 -3.58 -5.71 -3.03
N GLY A 74 -3.54 -7.03 -3.26
CA GLY A 74 -3.89 -8.04 -2.27
C GLY A 74 -2.97 -7.98 -1.05
N SER A 75 -1.65 -7.95 -1.26
CA SER A 75 -0.68 -7.83 -0.18
C SER A 75 -0.84 -6.50 0.58
N LEU A 76 -1.05 -5.40 -0.15
CA LEU A 76 -1.25 -4.07 0.43
C LEU A 76 -2.49 -4.05 1.32
N TYR A 77 -3.60 -4.58 0.82
CA TYR A 77 -4.84 -4.70 1.58
C TYR A 77 -4.65 -5.49 2.88
N GLN A 78 -3.99 -6.65 2.80
CA GLN A 78 -3.70 -7.46 3.99
C GLN A 78 -2.91 -6.68 5.04
N ARG A 79 -1.88 -5.95 4.62
CA ARG A 79 -1.05 -5.17 5.54
C ARG A 79 -1.79 -3.99 6.17
N LEU A 80 -2.57 -3.27 5.37
CA LEU A 80 -3.44 -2.19 5.84
C LEU A 80 -4.48 -2.69 6.86
N ARG A 81 -5.08 -3.86 6.61
CA ARG A 81 -6.03 -4.49 7.55
C ARG A 81 -5.37 -4.89 8.86
N MET A 82 -4.16 -5.45 8.81
CA MET A 82 -3.40 -5.80 10.03
C MET A 82 -3.09 -4.57 10.87
N LEU A 83 -2.70 -3.47 10.24
CA LEU A 83 -2.42 -2.21 10.92
C LEU A 83 -3.67 -1.58 11.51
N GLN A 84 -4.79 -1.56 10.76
CA GLN A 84 -6.08 -1.09 11.26
C GLN A 84 -6.53 -1.91 12.49
N ALA A 85 -6.33 -3.23 12.47
CA ALA A 85 -6.66 -4.10 13.60
C ALA A 85 -5.75 -3.85 14.82
N HIS A 86 -4.47 -3.52 14.61
CA HIS A 86 -3.56 -3.14 15.69
C HIS A 86 -3.97 -1.80 16.30
N HIS A 87 -4.20 -0.76 15.47
CA HIS A 87 -4.65 0.56 15.94
C HIS A 87 -5.96 0.51 16.72
N ARG A 88 -6.90 -0.39 16.35
CA ARG A 88 -8.16 -0.59 17.10
C ARG A 88 -8.01 -1.34 18.42
N LYS A 89 -6.91 -2.07 18.62
CA LYS A 89 -6.65 -2.81 19.88
C LYS A 89 -5.86 -1.97 20.88
N THR A 90 -5.11 -0.98 20.41
CA THR A 90 -4.29 -0.09 21.24
C THR A 90 -4.95 1.27 21.54
N GLY A 91 -6.09 1.58 20.93
CA GLY A 91 -6.95 2.72 21.29
C GLY A 91 -8.19 2.25 22.03
#